data_AF-A0AAV0XYC8-F1
#
_entry.id   AF-A0AAV0XYC8-F1
#
_cell.length_a   1.000
_cell.length_b   1.000
_cell.length_c   1.000
_cell.angle_alpha   90.00
_cell.angle_beta   90.00
_cell.angle_gamma   90.00
#
_symmetry.space_group_name_H-M   'P 1'
#
loop_
_entity.id
_entity.type
_entity.pdbx_description
1 polymer ?
#
loop_
_entity_poly.entity_id
_entity_poly.type
_entity_poly.pdbx_seq_one_letter_code
_entity_poly.pdbx_strand_id
1 'polypeptide(L)'
;MSSSFDLEHFIIEISQEESIWNLESKDYHNKIKKYKSWSRVAKDTLNDFDSLDETGKREKIIELQKKWKNLRDTYKKKMYYKVWPGS
;
A
#
# COMPACT_ATOMS: atom_id res chain seq x y z
N MET A 1 5.44 -1.24 24.67
CA MET A 1 5.28 -1.88 23.34
C MET A 1 5.36 -0.76 22.31
N SER A 2 6.37 -0.77 21.44
CA SER A 2 6.45 0.22 20.37
C SER A 2 5.26 -0.03 19.46
N SER A 3 4.33 0.92 19.32
CA SER A 3 3.26 0.87 18.32
C SER A 3 3.89 1.04 16.93
N SER A 4 4.68 0.05 16.53
CA SER A 4 5.33 -0.02 15.23
C SER A 4 4.28 -0.50 14.24
N PHE A 5 4.13 0.24 13.15
CA PHE A 5 3.34 -0.19 12.01
C PHE A 5 3.74 -1.60 11.59
N ASP A 6 2.77 -2.51 11.55
CA ASP A 6 2.98 -3.89 11.13
C ASP A 6 3.11 -3.95 9.60
N LEU A 7 4.37 -3.99 9.14
CA LEU A 7 4.68 -4.02 7.72
C LEU A 7 4.28 -5.36 7.07
N GLU A 8 4.38 -6.47 7.79
CA GLU A 8 4.06 -7.79 7.24
C GLU A 8 2.55 -7.90 7.05
N HIS A 9 1.77 -7.51 8.05
CA HIS A 9 0.32 -7.42 7.92
C HIS A 9 -0.10 -6.49 6.77
N PHE A 10 0.52 -5.31 6.67
CA PHE A 10 0.22 -4.39 5.56
C PHE A 10 0.47 -5.01 4.18
N ILE A 11 1.57 -5.76 4.01
CA ILE A 11 1.87 -6.43 2.74
C ILE A 11 0.84 -7.52 2.43
N ILE A 12 0.40 -8.27 3.45
CA ILE A 12 -0.65 -9.28 3.32
C ILE A 12 -1.94 -8.63 2.81
N GLU A 13 -2.39 -7.53 3.45
CA GLU A 13 -3.62 -6.84 3.03
C GLU A 13 -3.51 -6.29 1.60
N ILE A 14 -2.38 -5.69 1.24
CA ILE A 14 -2.14 -5.21 -0.12
C ILE A 14 -2.22 -6.35 -1.13
N SER A 15 -1.69 -7.54 -0.80
CA SER A 15 -1.68 -8.69 -1.72
C SER A 15 -3.08 -9.19 -2.07
N GLN A 16 -4.05 -9.02 -1.18
CA GLN A 16 -5.45 -9.39 -1.41
C GLN A 16 -6.19 -8.43 -2.33
N GLU A 17 -5.66 -7.22 -2.53
CA GLU A 17 -6.33 -6.15 -3.26
C GLU A 17 -5.66 -5.89 -4.63
N GLU A 18 -6.03 -6.71 -5.62
CA GLU A 18 -5.44 -6.67 -6.98
C GLU A 18 -5.53 -5.30 -7.67
N SER A 19 -6.52 -4.48 -7.33
CA SER A 19 -6.67 -3.11 -7.87
C SER A 19 -5.49 -2.19 -7.49
N ILE A 20 -4.70 -2.56 -6.48
CA ILE A 20 -3.56 -1.80 -5.98
C ILE A 20 -2.26 -2.20 -6.68
N TRP A 21 -2.02 -3.51 -6.83
CA TRP A 21 -0.71 -4.03 -7.25
C TRP A 21 -0.70 -4.71 -8.62
N ASN A 22 -1.81 -5.31 -9.05
CA ASN A 22 -1.89 -6.10 -10.27
C ASN A 22 -2.13 -5.17 -11.47
N LEU A 23 -1.09 -4.90 -12.26
CA LEU A 23 -1.15 -4.04 -13.45
C LEU A 23 -2.05 -4.60 -14.56
N GLU A 24 -2.26 -5.91 -14.59
CA GLU A 24 -3.07 -6.60 -15.59
C GLU A 24 -4.55 -6.64 -15.20
N SER A 25 -4.87 -6.30 -13.94
CA SER A 25 -6.24 -6.22 -13.48
C SER A 25 -6.98 -5.07 -14.14
N LYS A 26 -8.18 -5.33 -14.64
CA LYS A 26 -9.10 -4.30 -15.17
C LYS A 26 -9.41 -3.23 -14.13
N ASP A 27 -9.38 -3.59 -12.85
CA ASP A 27 -9.65 -2.68 -11.74
C ASP A 27 -8.45 -1.78 -11.38
N TYR A 28 -7.25 -2.06 -11.88
CA TYR A 28 -6.05 -1.26 -11.60
C TYR A 28 -6.18 0.19 -12.08
N HIS A 29 -6.86 0.39 -13.21
CA HIS A 29 -7.14 1.69 -13.81
C HIS A 29 -8.41 2.34 -13.24
N ASN A 30 -9.23 1.60 -12.48
CA ASN A 30 -10.47 2.10 -11.91
C ASN A 30 -10.19 2.84 -10.59
N LYS A 31 -10.21 4.17 -10.65
CA LYS A 31 -9.96 5.06 -9.51
C LYS A 31 -10.90 4.79 -8.32
N ILE A 32 -12.16 4.45 -8.58
CA ILE A 32 -13.16 4.21 -7.53
C ILE A 32 -12.84 2.89 -6.81
N LYS A 33 -12.56 1.83 -7.57
CA LYS A 33 -12.17 0.53 -7.01
C LYS A 33 -10.87 0.65 -6.21
N LYS A 34 -9.89 1.36 -6.75
CA LYS A 34 -8.61 1.59 -6.09
C LYS A 34 -8.77 2.33 -4.77
N TYR A 35 -9.60 3.37 -4.74
CA TYR A 35 -9.91 4.06 -3.48
C TYR A 35 -10.56 3.12 -2.47
N LYS A 36 -11.56 2.32 -2.87
CA LYS A 36 -12.21 1.34 -1.99
C LYS A 36 -11.23 0.31 -1.43
N SER A 37 -10.35 -0.23 -2.27
CA SER A 37 -9.31 -1.15 -1.85
C SER A 37 -8.35 -0.50 -0.84
N TRP A 38 -7.95 0.75 -1.07
CA TRP A 38 -7.13 1.49 -0.11
C TRP A 38 -7.84 1.77 1.20
N SER A 39 -9.13 2.09 1.18
CA SER A 39 -9.94 2.26 2.40
C SER A 39 -10.02 0.98 3.20
N ARG A 40 -10.13 -0.19 2.53
CA ARG A 40 -10.15 -1.49 3.20
C ARG A 40 -8.82 -1.80 3.86
N VAL A 41 -7.73 -1.73 3.09
CA VAL A 41 -6.36 -1.89 3.62
C VAL A 41 -6.11 -0.94 4.79
N ALA A 42 -6.54 0.31 4.70
CA ALA A 42 -6.38 1.27 5.79
C ALA A 42 -7.16 0.87 7.05
N LYS A 43 -8.38 0.35 6.91
CA LYS A 43 -9.19 -0.14 8.02
C LYS A 43 -8.56 -1.35 8.71
N ASP A 44 -8.03 -2.28 7.92
CA ASP A 44 -7.42 -3.50 8.43
C ASP A 44 -6.01 -3.26 9.01
N THR A 45 -5.29 -2.24 8.51
CA THR A 45 -3.92 -1.92 8.96
C THR A 45 -3.87 -0.88 10.09
N LEU A 46 -4.85 0.03 10.18
CA LEU A 46 -4.85 1.16 11.10
C LEU A 46 -6.07 1.09 12.03
N ASN A 47 -5.84 0.82 13.31
CA ASN A 47 -6.89 0.66 14.32
C ASN A 47 -7.84 1.87 14.43
N ASP A 48 -7.32 3.10 14.26
CA ASP A 48 -8.09 4.33 14.43
C ASP A 48 -8.73 4.85 13.13
N PHE A 49 -8.61 4.13 12.01
CA PHE A 49 -9.03 4.64 10.70
C PHE A 49 -10.53 4.94 10.62
N ASP A 50 -11.37 4.08 11.22
CA ASP A 50 -12.83 4.23 11.17
C ASP A 50 -13.30 5.49 11.92
N SER A 51 -12.58 5.84 13.00
CA SER A 51 -12.82 7.00 13.87
C SER A 51 -12.45 8.35 13.24
N LEU A 52 -11.73 8.35 12.11
CA LEU A 52 -11.35 9.57 11.40
C LEU A 52 -12.49 10.12 10.55
N ASP A 53 -12.50 11.44 10.37
CA ASP A 53 -13.33 12.10 9.37
C ASP A 53 -12.81 11.83 7.95
N GLU A 54 -13.60 12.20 6.93
CA GLU A 54 -13.24 11.97 5.53
C GLU A 54 -11.88 12.56 5.13
N THR A 55 -11.50 13.71 5.72
CA THR A 55 -10.20 14.35 5.48
C THR A 55 -9.09 13.51 6.09
N GLY A 56 -9.20 13.15 7.37
CA GLY A 56 -8.22 12.30 8.05
C GLY A 56 -8.08 10.93 7.39
N LYS A 57 -9.19 10.31 6.97
CA LYS A 57 -9.17 9.04 6.20
C LYS A 57 -8.38 9.18 4.91
N ARG A 58 -8.61 10.27 4.17
CA ARG A 58 -7.91 10.55 2.92
C ARG A 58 -6.40 10.75 3.15
N GLU A 59 -6.02 11.46 4.21
CA GLU A 59 -4.62 11.65 4.57
C GLU A 59 -3.94 10.31 4.90
N LYS A 60 -4.55 9.46 5.72
CA LYS A 60 -4.03 8.13 6.03
C LYS A 60 -3.87 7.24 4.79
N ILE A 61 -4.84 7.26 3.89
CA ILE A 61 -4.73 6.55 2.61
C ILE A 61 -3.52 7.06 1.80
N ILE A 62 -3.30 8.38 1.74
CA ILE A 62 -2.15 8.96 1.03
C ILE A 62 -0.82 8.52 1.68
N GLU A 63 -0.75 8.45 3.01
CA GLU A 63 0.43 7.94 3.72
C GLU A 63 0.73 6.48 3.36
N LEU A 64 -0.29 5.61 3.36
CA LEU A 64 -0.15 4.20 2.97
C LEU A 64 0.27 4.05 1.50
N GLN A 65 -0.27 4.86 0.60
CA GLN A 65 0.12 4.88 -0.81
C GLN A 65 1.60 5.25 -1.00
N LYS A 66 2.08 6.28 -0.29
CA LYS A 66 3.49 6.67 -0.30
C LYS A 66 4.37 5.54 0.22
N LYS A 67 3.95 4.89 1.31
CA LYS A 67 4.68 3.78 1.92
C LYS A 67 4.78 2.58 0.97
N TRP A 68 3.68 2.19 0.34
CA TRP A 68 3.66 1.13 -0.67
C TRP A 68 4.55 1.46 -1.87
N LYS A 69 4.49 2.70 -2.37
CA LYS A 69 5.38 3.17 -3.44
C LYS A 69 6.85 2.99 -3.05
N ASN A 70 7.24 3.49 -1.89
CA ASN A 70 8.61 3.38 -1.39
C ASN A 70 9.06 1.91 -1.28
N LEU A 71 8.21 1.02 -0.74
CA LEU A 71 8.50 -0.42 -0.65
C LEU A 71 8.76 -1.04 -2.02
N ARG A 72 7.89 -0.77 -3.00
CA ARG A 72 8.07 -1.25 -4.38
C ARG A 72 9.33 -0.69 -5.03
N ASP A 73 9.60 0.60 -4.86
CA ASP A 73 10.79 1.24 -5.44
C ASP A 73 12.07 0.68 -4.83
N THR A 74 12.13 0.49 -3.51
CA THR A 74 13.26 -0.15 -2.82
C THR A 74 13.45 -1.60 -3.29
N TYR A 75 12.36 -2.36 -3.44
CA TYR A 75 12.42 -3.73 -3.95
C TYR A 75 12.93 -3.78 -5.39
N LYS A 76 12.38 -2.94 -6.28
CA LYS A 76 12.83 -2.84 -7.68
C LYS A 76 14.30 -2.46 -7.78
N LYS A 77 14.75 -1.50 -6.98
CA LYS A 77 16.15 -1.08 -6.90
C LYS A 77 17.03 -2.26 -6.49
N LYS A 78 16.68 -2.97 -5.41
CA LYS A 78 17.41 -4.16 -4.96
C LYS A 78 17.44 -5.26 -6.02
N MET A 79 16.34 -5.47 -6.75
CA MET A 79 16.30 -6.42 -7.86
C MET A 79 17.24 -5.99 -8.99
N TYR A 80 17.18 -4.73 -9.41
CA TYR A 80 18.07 -4.17 -10.43
C TYR A 80 19.55 -4.37 -10.10
N TYR A 81 19.98 -4.05 -8.88
CA TYR A 81 21.37 -4.27 -8.45
C TYR A 81 21.76 -5.76 -8.35
N LYS A 82 20.80 -6.67 -8.14
CA LYS A 82 21.07 -8.12 -8.23
C LYS A 82 21.29 -8.58 -9.67
N VAL A 83 20.59 -7.98 -10.64
CA VAL A 83 20.75 -8.33 -12.07
C VAL A 83 21.98 -7.66 -12.69
N TRP A 84 22.49 -6.58 -12.10
CA TRP A 84 23.67 -5.85 -12.58
C TRP A 84 24.71 -5.65 -11.47
N PRO A 85 25.63 -6.62 -11.26
CA PRO A 85 26.69 -6.53 -10.26
C PRO A 85 27.92 -5.76 -10.81
N GLY A 86 27.72 -4.59 -11.43
CA GLY A 86 28.78 -3.90 -12.17
C GLY A 86 28.76 -2.38 -12.07
N SER A 87 29.47 -1.86 -11.08
CA SER A 87 30.15 -0.55 -11.12
C SER A 87 31.51 -0.73 -10.45
#